data_AF-A0A2T4Y6L8-F1
#
_entry.id   AF-A0A2T4Y6L8-F1
#
_cell.length_a   1.000
_cell.length_b   1.000
_cell.length_c   1.000
_cell.angle_alpha   90.00
_cell.angle_beta   90.00
_cell.angle_gamma   90.00
#
_symmetry.space_group_name_H-M   'P 1'
#
loop_
_entity.id
_entity.type
_entity.pdbx_description
1 polymer ?
#
loop_
_entity_poly.entity_id
_entity_poly.type
_entity_poly.pdbx_seq_one_letter_code
_entity_poly.pdbx_strand_id
1 'polypeptide(L)'
;MTSRAFLIDYHNWSNEKLATVTLPGGCTWFAERWEFPRETPGLASASYRVDWRCRLADETLLTDKPNELLLDACRRVVWCWLYEPSTGKTPKYNVVKIIEGKLFAFLRWLTGRGHYDFSQLNADLAQKYINYIAEWMIDETDVVGGDLRSRRRPKVESAVLGYVRIVHIIYNAKSALAAAGLPFPGEDPLAGVTAGSIAKTLAIAEKRPIQEMSDRAFAKIVNHSYDVLTSEASEIKITLWNRVIELCPSFNGTNESEILAEAGWTTFLREKEIDVSCGLFNAVRNQINELIASAAIVIQSLTAMRPSELAGLIYCANTEHYKSIDPEELGCVRVTLSADGLFEIFLLSGFVYKSRQTQEPVEWVLGLRPVGSSYLPPPVEAVYVVARLFHSWRIVGKQTALFLQPNSITSASEILSDWMRGWQARIVGEVCSDDELNGQAITPRVWRKSFARYMFRYNAELLPAISNHLQHTSMAITERSYIKPALRSGLMCSLQAPTSNTKPRRSWSGLLSRGFGWFASSPGLEGRQQQHG
;
A
#
# COMPACT_ATOMS: atom_id res chain seq x y z
N MET A 1 -1.74 25.21 -4.66
CA MET A 1 -2.18 23.94 -5.27
C MET A 1 -3.61 24.11 -5.72
N THR A 2 -3.82 24.32 -7.02
CA THR A 2 -5.15 24.43 -7.63
C THR A 2 -5.87 23.09 -7.46
N SER A 3 -7.05 23.12 -6.85
CA SER A 3 -8.02 22.02 -6.89
C SER A 3 -8.13 21.52 -8.33
N ARG A 4 -8.06 20.20 -8.55
CA ARG A 4 -8.25 19.54 -9.88
C ARG A 4 -9.62 19.85 -10.53
N ALA A 5 -10.46 20.67 -9.89
CA ALA A 5 -11.81 21.01 -10.32
C ALA A 5 -11.89 22.02 -11.48
N PHE A 6 -10.79 22.68 -11.88
CA PHE A 6 -10.81 23.56 -13.05
C PHE A 6 -10.24 22.85 -14.29
N LEU A 7 -11.17 22.51 -15.20
CA LEU A 7 -10.99 22.39 -16.65
C LEU A 7 -9.99 21.36 -17.16
N ILE A 8 -10.35 20.07 -17.29
CA ILE A 8 -9.70 19.24 -18.32
C ILE A 8 -10.61 18.15 -18.96
N ASP A 9 -11.46 18.56 -19.89
CA ASP A 9 -12.23 17.70 -20.80
C ASP A 9 -11.46 17.40 -22.11
N TYR A 10 -10.12 17.44 -22.10
CA TYR A 10 -9.26 17.27 -23.29
C TYR A 10 -9.65 16.05 -24.14
N HIS A 11 -10.15 14.99 -23.51
CA HIS A 11 -10.61 13.79 -24.19
C HIS A 11 -11.79 14.02 -25.17
N ASN A 12 -12.47 15.17 -25.13
CA ASN A 12 -13.51 15.60 -26.07
C ASN A 12 -13.02 16.60 -27.13
N TRP A 13 -11.76 17.05 -27.05
CA TRP A 13 -11.22 18.07 -27.94
C TRP A 13 -10.75 17.48 -29.27
N SER A 14 -10.76 18.30 -30.32
CA SER A 14 -10.17 17.94 -31.61
C SER A 14 -8.64 17.84 -31.51
N ASN A 15 -8.03 17.11 -32.44
CA ASN A 15 -6.58 16.91 -32.44
C ASN A 15 -5.80 18.22 -32.63
N GLU A 16 -6.35 19.19 -33.36
CA GLU A 16 -5.74 20.52 -33.53
C GLU A 16 -5.68 21.27 -32.20
N LYS A 17 -6.73 21.18 -31.38
CA LYS A 17 -6.75 21.77 -30.04
C LYS A 17 -5.81 21.04 -29.09
N LEU A 18 -5.72 19.72 -29.19
CA LEU A 18 -4.85 18.90 -28.34
C LEU A 18 -3.35 19.13 -28.64
N ALA A 19 -3.00 19.58 -29.84
CA ALA A 19 -1.61 19.82 -30.21
C ALA A 19 -0.93 20.91 -29.36
N THR A 20 -1.70 21.84 -28.79
CA THR A 20 -1.20 22.93 -27.94
C THR A 20 -1.30 22.62 -26.44
N VAL A 21 -1.88 21.47 -26.09
CA VAL A 21 -2.12 21.08 -24.70
C VAL A 21 -0.84 20.59 -24.04
N THR A 22 -0.57 21.14 -22.85
CA THR A 22 0.45 20.65 -21.93
C THR A 22 -0.22 19.98 -20.73
N LEU A 23 0.15 18.72 -20.47
CA LEU A 23 -0.39 17.93 -19.36
C LEU A 23 0.25 18.37 -18.03
N PRO A 24 -0.33 18.00 -16.86
CA PRO A 24 0.17 18.44 -15.56
C PRO A 24 1.64 18.12 -15.25
N GLY A 25 2.24 17.10 -15.89
CA GLY A 25 3.67 16.81 -15.76
C GLY A 25 4.57 17.50 -16.78
N GLY A 26 4.06 18.46 -17.55
CA GLY A 26 4.84 19.27 -18.50
C GLY A 26 5.04 18.66 -19.89
N CYS A 27 4.52 17.46 -20.15
CA CYS A 27 4.56 16.82 -21.47
C CYS A 27 3.35 17.22 -22.33
N THR A 28 3.46 17.12 -23.65
CA THR A 28 2.35 17.40 -24.58
C THR A 28 1.40 16.20 -24.71
N TRP A 29 0.17 16.42 -25.18
CA TRP A 29 -0.79 15.34 -25.44
C TRP A 29 -0.21 14.24 -26.34
N PHE A 30 0.49 14.63 -27.41
CA PHE A 30 1.04 13.70 -28.39
C PHE A 30 2.43 13.14 -28.03
N ALA A 31 2.98 13.48 -26.87
CA ALA A 31 4.26 12.94 -26.42
C ALA A 31 4.22 11.40 -26.34
N GLU A 32 5.31 10.76 -26.74
CA GLU A 32 5.50 9.30 -26.59
C GLU A 32 5.47 8.86 -25.13
N ARG A 33 5.69 9.80 -24.21
CA ARG A 33 5.69 9.57 -22.78
C ARG A 33 4.87 10.64 -22.07
N TRP A 34 3.89 10.19 -21.30
CA TRP A 34 3.18 11.05 -20.36
C TRP A 34 3.81 10.96 -18.98
N GLU A 35 3.96 12.11 -18.33
CA GLU A 35 4.40 12.23 -16.95
C GLU A 35 3.36 13.00 -16.15
N PHE A 36 3.22 12.64 -14.88
CA PHE A 36 2.27 13.24 -13.96
C PHE A 36 2.94 13.65 -12.65
N PRO A 37 2.41 14.67 -11.95
CA PRO A 37 2.90 15.07 -10.63
C PRO A 37 2.88 13.92 -9.61
N ARG A 38 3.92 13.88 -8.76
CA ARG A 38 4.02 12.91 -7.65
C ARG A 38 3.17 13.39 -6.47
N GLU A 39 2.13 12.63 -6.14
CA GLU A 39 1.16 13.01 -5.08
C GLU A 39 1.19 12.10 -3.86
N THR A 40 1.84 10.95 -3.96
CA THR A 40 1.98 9.96 -2.88
C THR A 40 3.45 9.63 -2.68
N PRO A 41 4.03 10.01 -1.53
CA PRO A 41 5.40 9.65 -1.15
C PRO A 41 5.60 8.15 -1.06
N GLY A 42 6.85 7.72 -1.23
CA GLY A 42 7.22 6.32 -1.22
C GLY A 42 6.98 5.58 -2.52
N LEU A 43 6.54 6.24 -3.59
CA LEU A 43 6.36 5.64 -4.91
C LEU A 43 7.41 6.15 -5.89
N ALA A 44 7.92 5.26 -6.75
CA ALA A 44 8.89 5.59 -7.76
C ALA A 44 8.29 6.56 -8.80
N SER A 45 9.12 7.40 -9.41
CA SER A 45 8.71 8.29 -10.51
C SER A 45 8.04 7.54 -11.66
N ALA A 46 8.52 6.33 -11.95
CA ALA A 46 7.95 5.43 -12.95
C ALA A 46 6.48 5.04 -12.68
N SER A 47 5.98 5.15 -11.44
CA SER A 47 4.57 4.93 -11.12
C SER A 47 3.64 6.03 -11.66
N TYR A 48 4.19 7.20 -11.99
CA TYR A 48 3.46 8.39 -12.47
C TYR A 48 3.72 8.65 -13.96
N ARG A 49 4.12 7.62 -14.70
CA ARG A 49 4.50 7.71 -16.10
C ARG A 49 3.71 6.69 -16.91
N VAL A 50 3.34 7.07 -18.14
CA VAL A 50 2.87 6.17 -19.18
C VAL A 50 3.85 6.26 -20.35
N ASP A 51 4.48 5.15 -20.74
CA ASP A 51 5.31 5.08 -21.95
C ASP A 51 4.49 4.45 -23.07
N TRP A 52 4.10 5.23 -24.07
CA TRP A 52 3.22 4.77 -25.15
C TRP A 52 3.92 3.86 -26.17
N ARG A 53 5.24 3.69 -26.07
CA ARG A 53 6.04 2.80 -26.95
C ARG A 53 5.86 1.34 -26.55
N CYS A 54 4.62 0.88 -26.60
CA CYS A 54 4.26 -0.51 -26.36
C CYS A 54 4.35 -1.30 -27.65
N ARG A 55 5.11 -2.40 -27.62
CA ARG A 55 5.11 -3.39 -28.71
C ARG A 55 3.81 -4.19 -28.72
N LEU A 56 3.13 -4.23 -29.86
CA LEU A 56 1.90 -4.97 -30.14
C LEU A 56 2.22 -6.39 -30.62
N ALA A 57 1.21 -7.24 -30.84
CA ALA A 57 1.42 -8.64 -31.22
C ALA A 57 1.97 -8.82 -32.64
N ASP A 58 1.80 -7.83 -33.51
CA ASP A 58 2.38 -7.78 -34.85
C ASP A 58 3.77 -7.13 -34.88
N GLU A 59 4.41 -7.01 -33.71
CA GLU A 59 5.73 -6.41 -33.49
C GLU A 59 5.82 -4.89 -33.76
N THR A 60 4.74 -4.25 -34.21
CA THR A 60 4.67 -2.79 -34.35
C THR A 60 4.64 -2.12 -32.97
N LEU A 61 5.09 -0.86 -32.91
CA LEU A 61 4.87 -0.03 -31.74
C LEU A 61 3.52 0.66 -31.83
N LEU A 62 2.84 0.84 -30.69
CA LEU A 62 1.61 1.62 -30.60
C LEU A 62 1.83 3.10 -31.05
N THR A 63 3.07 3.59 -31.00
CA THR A 63 3.46 4.92 -31.51
C THR A 63 3.70 4.97 -33.01
N ASP A 64 3.69 3.83 -33.71
CA ASP A 64 3.87 3.80 -35.15
C ASP A 64 2.62 4.33 -35.87
N LYS A 65 2.83 4.93 -37.04
CA LYS A 65 1.77 5.58 -37.83
C LYS A 65 0.52 4.73 -38.10
N PRO A 66 0.62 3.42 -38.40
CA PRO A 66 -0.57 2.58 -38.59
C PRO A 66 -1.49 2.51 -37.36
N ASN A 67 -0.95 2.76 -36.17
CA ASN A 67 -1.65 2.65 -34.91
C ASN A 67 -2.15 4.01 -34.37
N GLU A 68 -2.06 5.10 -35.15
CA GLU A 68 -2.34 6.46 -34.69
C GLU A 68 -3.74 6.63 -34.08
N LEU A 69 -4.76 6.01 -34.69
CA LEU A 69 -6.15 6.06 -34.20
C LEU A 69 -6.30 5.29 -32.89
N LEU A 70 -5.67 4.12 -32.79
CA LEU A 70 -5.70 3.29 -31.59
C LEU A 70 -4.96 3.98 -30.43
N LEU A 71 -3.82 4.62 -30.71
CA LEU A 71 -3.08 5.40 -29.73
C LEU A 71 -3.89 6.59 -29.22
N ASP A 72 -4.55 7.35 -30.10
CA ASP A 72 -5.38 8.47 -29.66
C ASP A 72 -6.57 7.99 -28.83
N ALA A 73 -7.22 6.88 -29.24
CA ALA A 73 -8.26 6.24 -28.45
C ALA A 73 -7.75 5.84 -27.05
N CYS A 74 -6.57 5.23 -26.95
CA CYS A 74 -5.97 4.84 -25.67
C CYS A 74 -5.67 6.06 -24.77
N ARG A 75 -5.13 7.13 -25.34
CA ARG A 75 -4.86 8.39 -24.62
C ARG A 75 -6.14 8.98 -24.05
N ARG A 76 -7.21 9.05 -24.85
CA ARG A 76 -8.54 9.52 -24.42
C ARG A 76 -9.16 8.63 -23.36
N VAL A 77 -9.03 7.31 -23.48
CA VAL A 77 -9.50 6.35 -22.45
C VAL A 77 -8.80 6.59 -21.11
N VAL A 78 -7.46 6.68 -21.11
CA VAL A 78 -6.69 6.94 -19.88
C VAL A 78 -7.06 8.30 -19.29
N TRP A 79 -7.21 9.33 -20.12
CA TRP A 79 -7.56 10.68 -19.69
C TRP A 79 -8.98 10.75 -19.11
N CYS A 80 -9.97 10.19 -19.81
CA CYS A 80 -11.36 10.08 -19.35
C CYS A 80 -11.42 9.38 -18.00
N TRP A 81 -10.66 8.31 -17.80
CA TRP A 81 -10.64 7.62 -16.51
C TRP A 81 -10.04 8.46 -15.35
N LEU A 82 -9.05 9.31 -15.63
CA LEU A 82 -8.44 10.18 -14.62
C LEU A 82 -9.35 11.34 -14.20
N TYR A 83 -10.12 11.91 -15.14
CA TYR A 83 -10.84 13.18 -14.94
C TYR A 83 -12.36 13.06 -14.99
N GLU A 84 -12.91 12.01 -15.60
CA GLU A 84 -14.34 11.66 -15.61
C GLU A 84 -14.56 10.21 -15.13
N PRO A 85 -14.14 9.87 -13.91
CA PRO A 85 -14.30 8.51 -13.41
C PRO A 85 -15.77 8.17 -13.18
N SER A 86 -16.20 7.00 -13.65
CA SER A 86 -17.57 6.47 -13.43
C SER A 86 -17.96 6.35 -11.95
N THR A 87 -16.99 6.33 -11.04
CA THR A 87 -17.22 6.27 -9.59
C THR A 87 -17.35 7.62 -8.91
N GLY A 88 -17.25 8.75 -9.65
CA GLY A 88 -17.28 10.11 -9.10
C GLY A 88 -16.07 10.49 -8.24
N LYS A 89 -15.08 9.59 -8.10
CA LYS A 89 -13.85 9.81 -7.34
C LYS A 89 -12.66 9.79 -8.29
N THR A 90 -12.02 10.95 -8.43
CA THR A 90 -10.79 11.12 -9.21
C THR A 90 -9.68 10.23 -8.65
N PRO A 91 -9.12 9.32 -9.45
CA PRO A 91 -8.00 8.52 -9.00
C PRO A 91 -6.72 9.37 -8.90
N LYS A 92 -5.80 8.96 -8.04
CA LYS A 92 -4.46 9.55 -7.95
C LYS A 92 -3.63 9.18 -9.17
N TYR A 93 -2.70 10.01 -9.63
CA TYR A 93 -1.96 9.72 -10.87
C TYR A 93 -1.13 8.44 -10.85
N ASN A 94 -0.70 7.94 -9.69
CA ASN A 94 0.11 6.72 -9.61
C ASN A 94 -0.60 5.46 -10.14
N VAL A 95 -1.91 5.54 -10.35
CA VAL A 95 -2.69 4.43 -10.92
C VAL A 95 -2.42 4.24 -12.43
N VAL A 96 -1.88 5.25 -13.12
CA VAL A 96 -1.65 5.19 -14.57
C VAL A 96 -0.70 4.07 -14.94
N LYS A 97 0.31 3.78 -14.10
CA LYS A 97 1.25 2.69 -14.36
C LYS A 97 0.59 1.31 -14.24
N ILE A 98 -0.36 1.16 -13.30
CA ILE A 98 -1.13 -0.07 -13.17
C ILE A 98 -1.96 -0.27 -14.44
N ILE A 99 -2.63 0.80 -14.90
CA ILE A 99 -3.44 0.74 -16.12
C ILE A 99 -2.60 0.52 -17.36
N GLU A 100 -1.46 1.19 -17.51
CA GLU A 100 -0.52 0.97 -18.61
C GLU A 100 -0.25 -0.53 -18.78
N GLY A 101 0.15 -1.22 -17.71
CA GLY A 101 0.41 -2.65 -17.77
C GLY A 101 -0.80 -3.50 -18.17
N LYS A 102 -2.02 -3.17 -17.70
CA LYS A 102 -3.24 -3.94 -18.00
C LYS A 102 -3.81 -3.62 -19.38
N LEU A 103 -3.80 -2.35 -19.77
CA LEU A 103 -4.18 -1.88 -21.10
C LEU A 103 -3.27 -2.46 -22.16
N PHE A 104 -1.96 -2.40 -21.97
CA PHE A 104 -1.02 -2.93 -22.95
C PHE A 104 -1.10 -4.45 -23.10
N ALA A 105 -1.35 -5.18 -22.02
CA ALA A 105 -1.66 -6.60 -22.10
C ALA A 105 -2.94 -6.86 -22.92
N PHE A 106 -3.98 -6.06 -22.72
CA PHE A 106 -5.21 -6.14 -23.52
C PHE A 106 -4.96 -5.79 -25.00
N LEU A 107 -4.21 -4.73 -25.31
CA LEU A 107 -3.90 -4.32 -26.68
C LEU A 107 -3.10 -5.38 -27.45
N ARG A 108 -2.11 -6.02 -26.80
CA ARG A 108 -1.39 -7.16 -27.38
C ARG A 108 -2.32 -8.33 -27.68
N TRP A 109 -3.20 -8.66 -26.74
CA TRP A 109 -4.18 -9.73 -26.94
C TRP A 109 -5.17 -9.42 -28.08
N LEU A 110 -5.60 -8.16 -28.17
CA LEU A 110 -6.57 -7.65 -29.16
C LEU A 110 -5.98 -7.69 -30.57
N THR A 111 -4.80 -7.09 -30.75
CA THR A 111 -4.07 -7.06 -32.03
C THR A 111 -3.62 -8.44 -32.48
N GLY A 112 -3.28 -9.34 -31.55
CA GLY A 112 -2.97 -10.74 -31.87
C GLY A 112 -4.16 -11.53 -32.45
N ARG A 113 -5.37 -10.96 -32.42
CA ARG A 113 -6.58 -11.49 -33.05
C ARG A 113 -7.03 -10.70 -34.28
N GLY A 114 -6.20 -9.78 -34.76
CA GLY A 114 -6.49 -8.95 -35.93
C GLY A 114 -7.45 -7.80 -35.65
N HIS A 115 -7.67 -7.44 -34.38
CA HIS A 115 -8.50 -6.30 -34.00
C HIS A 115 -7.62 -5.09 -33.68
N TYR A 116 -7.86 -3.97 -34.37
CA TYR A 116 -7.01 -2.76 -34.30
C TYR A 116 -7.76 -1.51 -33.81
N ASP A 117 -8.99 -1.67 -33.34
CA ASP A 117 -9.81 -0.60 -32.77
C ASP A 117 -10.79 -1.14 -31.72
N PHE A 118 -11.55 -0.25 -31.07
CA PHE A 118 -12.48 -0.62 -30.00
C PHE A 118 -13.93 -0.88 -30.44
N SER A 119 -14.27 -0.68 -31.73
CA SER A 119 -15.64 -0.91 -32.22
C SER A 119 -16.10 -2.36 -32.10
N GLN A 120 -15.16 -3.30 -32.23
CA GLN A 120 -15.43 -4.73 -32.18
C GLN A 120 -15.43 -5.30 -30.75
N LEU A 121 -15.18 -4.45 -29.73
CA LEU A 121 -15.23 -4.86 -28.33
C LEU A 121 -16.68 -5.03 -27.87
N ASN A 122 -17.26 -6.19 -28.15
CA ASN A 122 -18.60 -6.59 -27.73
C ASN A 122 -18.54 -7.64 -26.60
N ALA A 123 -19.70 -8.15 -26.17
CA ALA A 123 -19.76 -9.14 -25.09
C ALA A 123 -19.01 -10.45 -25.41
N ASP A 124 -19.05 -10.92 -26.66
CA ASP A 124 -18.35 -12.13 -27.11
C ASP A 124 -16.82 -11.95 -27.06
N LEU A 125 -16.30 -10.84 -27.61
CA LEU A 125 -14.87 -10.58 -27.60
C LEU A 125 -14.34 -10.35 -26.18
N ALA A 126 -15.09 -9.63 -25.35
CA ALA A 126 -14.75 -9.47 -23.94
C ALA A 126 -14.72 -10.81 -23.20
N GLN A 127 -15.67 -11.71 -23.45
CA GLN A 127 -15.66 -13.05 -22.84
C GLN A 127 -14.45 -13.87 -23.28
N LYS A 128 -14.04 -13.78 -24.56
CA LYS A 128 -12.79 -14.41 -25.04
C LYS A 128 -11.56 -13.86 -24.33
N TYR A 129 -11.50 -12.56 -24.07
CA TYR A 129 -10.42 -11.96 -23.29
C TYR A 129 -10.41 -12.44 -21.84
N ILE A 130 -11.59 -12.49 -21.20
CA ILE A 130 -11.75 -12.95 -19.83
C ILE A 130 -11.29 -14.41 -19.68
N ASN A 131 -11.65 -15.28 -20.63
CA ASN A 131 -11.19 -16.67 -20.67
C ASN A 131 -9.67 -16.75 -20.84
N TYR A 132 -9.10 -15.97 -21.76
CA TYR A 132 -7.64 -15.88 -21.92
C TYR A 132 -6.95 -15.45 -20.62
N ILE A 133 -7.45 -14.43 -19.92
CA ILE A 133 -6.89 -13.99 -18.64
C ILE A 133 -7.01 -15.09 -17.59
N ALA A 134 -8.12 -15.80 -17.57
CA ALA A 134 -8.31 -16.94 -16.67
C ALA A 134 -7.28 -18.06 -16.94
N GLU A 135 -6.93 -18.33 -18.19
CA GLU A 135 -5.91 -19.32 -18.57
C GLU A 135 -4.49 -18.83 -18.32
N TRP A 136 -4.15 -17.64 -18.83
CA TRP A 136 -2.82 -17.05 -18.76
C TRP A 136 -2.33 -16.82 -17.32
N MET A 137 -3.20 -16.41 -16.39
CA MET A 137 -2.84 -16.29 -14.98
C MET A 137 -2.67 -17.64 -14.25
N ILE A 138 -2.86 -18.79 -14.92
CA ILE A 138 -2.46 -20.11 -14.39
C ILE A 138 -0.97 -20.36 -14.66
N ASP A 139 -0.44 -19.80 -15.75
CA ASP A 139 0.92 -20.06 -16.24
C ASP A 139 1.95 -19.00 -15.82
N GLU A 140 1.54 -17.76 -15.54
CA GLU A 140 2.50 -16.72 -15.16
C GLU A 140 3.05 -16.86 -13.73
N THR A 141 4.26 -17.41 -13.66
CA THR A 141 5.26 -17.02 -12.65
C THR A 141 5.69 -15.58 -12.90
N ASP A 142 5.00 -14.63 -12.27
CA ASP A 142 5.32 -13.21 -12.40
C ASP A 142 6.65 -12.89 -11.67
N VAL A 143 7.75 -12.82 -12.43
CA VAL A 143 9.06 -12.36 -11.97
C VAL A 143 9.04 -10.83 -11.97
N VAL A 144 8.47 -10.24 -10.91
CA VAL A 144 8.59 -8.79 -10.68
C VAL A 144 9.20 -8.56 -9.30
N GLY A 145 10.49 -8.20 -9.34
CA GLY A 145 11.26 -7.72 -8.20
C GLY A 145 12.14 -8.79 -7.57
N GLY A 146 13.34 -9.00 -8.13
CA GLY A 146 14.60 -9.28 -7.44
C GLY A 146 14.71 -10.43 -6.43
N ASP A 147 13.66 -11.22 -6.20
CA ASP A 147 13.67 -12.33 -5.26
C ASP A 147 13.55 -13.64 -6.04
N LEU A 148 14.58 -14.47 -5.95
CA LEU A 148 14.79 -15.76 -6.62
C LEU A 148 13.84 -16.87 -6.12
N ARG A 149 12.61 -16.52 -5.73
CA ARG A 149 11.58 -17.48 -5.36
C ARG A 149 10.48 -17.45 -6.41
N SER A 150 10.64 -18.30 -7.41
CA SER A 150 9.63 -18.75 -8.37
C SER A 150 8.45 -19.44 -7.66
N ARG A 151 7.70 -18.70 -6.85
CA ARG A 151 6.42 -19.17 -6.30
C ARG A 151 5.32 -18.69 -7.23
N ARG A 152 4.60 -19.63 -7.86
CA ARG A 152 3.31 -19.38 -8.53
C ARG A 152 2.47 -18.48 -7.62
N ARG A 153 2.27 -17.21 -7.99
CA ARG A 153 1.40 -16.33 -7.21
C ARG A 153 -0.03 -16.79 -7.47
N PRO A 154 -0.79 -17.22 -6.45
CA PRO A 154 -2.13 -17.73 -6.68
C PRO A 154 -3.04 -16.59 -7.20
N LYS A 155 -4.04 -16.92 -8.02
CA LYS A 155 -4.97 -15.94 -8.62
C LYS A 155 -5.71 -15.13 -7.55
N VAL A 156 -5.17 -13.96 -7.18
CA VAL A 156 -5.83 -13.06 -6.23
C VAL A 156 -6.82 -12.19 -6.99
N GLU A 157 -8.06 -12.12 -6.48
CA GLU A 157 -9.17 -11.29 -7.01
C GLU A 157 -8.74 -9.89 -7.49
N SER A 158 -7.90 -9.19 -6.71
CA SER A 158 -7.45 -7.83 -7.05
C SER A 158 -6.56 -7.76 -8.30
N ALA A 159 -5.80 -8.82 -8.59
CA ALA A 159 -4.98 -8.90 -9.79
C ALA A 159 -5.86 -9.12 -11.03
N VAL A 160 -6.80 -10.07 -10.93
CA VAL A 160 -7.79 -10.36 -11.98
C VAL A 160 -8.64 -9.14 -12.29
N LEU A 161 -9.11 -8.45 -11.25
CA LEU A 161 -9.93 -7.25 -11.37
C LEU A 161 -9.26 -6.20 -12.24
N GLY A 162 -7.94 -6.00 -12.11
CA GLY A 162 -7.21 -5.02 -12.93
C GLY A 162 -7.31 -5.29 -14.43
N TYR A 163 -7.19 -6.55 -14.83
CA TYR A 163 -7.32 -6.96 -16.23
C TYR A 163 -8.76 -6.85 -16.72
N VAL A 164 -9.73 -7.41 -15.99
CA VAL A 164 -11.13 -7.38 -16.43
C VAL A 164 -11.68 -5.94 -16.47
N ARG A 165 -11.25 -5.09 -15.53
CA ARG A 165 -11.72 -3.70 -15.44
C ARG A 165 -11.30 -2.84 -16.63
N ILE A 166 -10.26 -3.22 -17.39
CA ILE A 166 -9.84 -2.40 -18.54
C ILE A 166 -10.92 -2.32 -19.62
N VAL A 167 -11.63 -3.43 -19.85
CA VAL A 167 -12.74 -3.51 -20.80
C VAL A 167 -13.85 -2.53 -20.42
N HIS A 168 -14.18 -2.47 -19.12
CA HIS A 168 -15.17 -1.51 -18.61
C HIS A 168 -14.67 -0.06 -18.67
N ILE A 169 -13.38 0.18 -18.46
CA ILE A 169 -12.78 1.52 -18.57
C ILE A 169 -12.86 2.03 -20.02
N ILE A 170 -12.58 1.18 -21.01
CA ILE A 170 -12.74 1.51 -22.44
C ILE A 170 -14.20 1.84 -22.75
N TYR A 171 -15.15 1.02 -22.28
CA TYR A 171 -16.57 1.26 -22.49
C TYR A 171 -17.06 2.58 -21.89
N ASN A 172 -16.61 2.93 -20.67
CA ASN A 172 -16.99 4.20 -20.03
C ASN A 172 -16.51 5.43 -20.82
N ALA A 173 -15.44 5.30 -21.61
CA ALA A 173 -14.93 6.37 -22.46
C ALA A 173 -15.68 6.51 -23.80
N LYS A 174 -16.74 5.73 -24.06
CA LYS A 174 -17.45 5.73 -25.36
C LYS A 174 -17.91 7.11 -25.84
N SER A 175 -18.39 7.97 -24.93
CA SER A 175 -18.85 9.32 -25.27
C SER A 175 -17.69 10.20 -25.75
N ALA A 176 -16.53 10.06 -25.09
CA ALA A 176 -15.30 10.77 -25.45
C ALA A 176 -14.77 10.33 -26.82
N LEU A 177 -14.76 9.01 -27.05
CA LEU A 177 -14.34 8.43 -28.32
C LEU A 177 -15.28 8.85 -29.46
N ALA A 178 -16.59 8.81 -29.23
CA ALA A 178 -17.60 9.25 -30.20
C ALA A 178 -17.44 10.74 -30.54
N ALA A 179 -17.23 11.61 -29.54
CA ALA A 179 -16.99 13.04 -29.75
C ALA A 179 -15.72 13.31 -30.58
N ALA A 180 -14.71 12.45 -30.46
CA ALA A 180 -13.48 12.52 -31.23
C ALA A 180 -13.56 11.87 -32.63
N GLY A 181 -14.70 11.28 -33.00
CA GLY A 181 -14.85 10.53 -34.25
C GLY A 181 -14.05 9.22 -34.28
N LEU A 182 -13.69 8.67 -33.12
CA LEU A 182 -12.93 7.43 -33.00
C LEU A 182 -13.85 6.21 -32.85
N PRO A 183 -13.42 5.01 -33.28
CA PRO A 183 -14.17 3.79 -33.06
C PRO A 183 -14.36 3.50 -31.56
N PHE A 184 -15.57 3.11 -31.15
CA PHE A 184 -15.93 2.85 -29.76
C PHE A 184 -16.85 1.62 -29.64
N PRO A 185 -16.89 0.95 -28.47
CA PRO A 185 -17.76 -0.20 -28.27
C PRO A 185 -19.25 0.16 -28.41
N GLY A 186 -19.97 -0.52 -29.30
CA GLY A 186 -21.40 -0.24 -29.54
C GLY A 186 -22.33 -0.68 -28.41
N GLU A 187 -21.94 -1.68 -27.63
CA GLU A 187 -22.69 -2.24 -26.50
C GLU A 187 -21.80 -2.41 -25.27
N ASP A 188 -22.39 -2.67 -24.09
CA ASP A 188 -21.63 -2.96 -22.87
C ASP A 188 -20.91 -4.32 -23.02
N PRO A 189 -19.55 -4.35 -23.10
CA PRO A 189 -18.83 -5.59 -23.32
C PRO A 189 -18.88 -6.53 -22.11
N LEU A 190 -19.31 -6.06 -20.93
CA LEU A 190 -19.51 -6.93 -19.77
C LEU A 190 -20.97 -7.35 -19.57
N ALA A 191 -21.86 -7.03 -20.52
CA ALA A 191 -23.28 -7.40 -20.51
C ALA A 191 -23.99 -7.07 -19.18
N GLY A 192 -23.68 -5.92 -18.56
CA GLY A 192 -24.24 -5.48 -17.28
C GLY A 192 -23.62 -6.12 -16.04
N VAL A 193 -22.67 -7.06 -16.19
CA VAL A 193 -21.97 -7.68 -15.06
C VAL A 193 -20.78 -6.82 -14.65
N THR A 194 -20.61 -6.60 -13.34
CA THR A 194 -19.46 -5.83 -12.86
C THR A 194 -18.16 -6.61 -13.00
N ALA A 195 -17.07 -5.91 -13.36
CA ALA A 195 -15.72 -6.49 -13.39
C ALA A 195 -15.32 -7.13 -12.04
N GLY A 196 -15.82 -6.59 -10.91
CA GLY A 196 -15.63 -7.16 -9.58
C GLY A 196 -16.28 -8.53 -9.41
N SER A 197 -17.51 -8.70 -9.89
CA SER A 197 -18.20 -9.99 -9.86
C SER A 197 -17.46 -11.04 -10.68
N ILE A 198 -17.01 -10.69 -11.89
CA ILE A 198 -16.23 -11.59 -12.76
C ILE A 198 -14.91 -11.98 -12.09
N ALA A 199 -14.17 -11.00 -11.56
CA ALA A 199 -12.90 -11.23 -10.88
C ALA A 199 -13.05 -12.16 -9.67
N LYS A 200 -14.15 -12.04 -8.92
CA LYS A 200 -14.45 -12.90 -7.78
C LYS A 200 -14.70 -14.35 -8.20
N THR A 201 -15.38 -14.57 -9.32
CA THR A 201 -15.62 -15.92 -9.87
C THR A 201 -14.34 -16.57 -10.38
N LEU A 202 -13.43 -15.79 -10.97
CA LEU A 202 -12.18 -16.28 -11.54
C LEU A 202 -11.05 -16.47 -10.52
N ALA A 203 -11.13 -15.83 -9.37
CA ALA A 203 -10.12 -15.94 -8.33
C ALA A 203 -10.14 -17.35 -7.70
N ILE A 204 -9.05 -18.09 -7.88
CA ILE A 204 -8.88 -19.44 -7.33
C ILE A 204 -8.30 -19.39 -5.91
N ALA A 205 -7.61 -18.30 -5.56
CA ALA A 205 -6.98 -18.17 -4.25
C ALA A 205 -8.02 -17.83 -3.17
N GLU A 206 -8.18 -18.71 -2.18
CA GLU A 206 -8.81 -18.31 -0.93
C GLU A 206 -8.01 -17.12 -0.37
N LYS A 207 -8.69 -15.98 -0.21
CA LYS A 207 -8.08 -14.77 0.31
C LYS A 207 -7.76 -15.01 1.78
N ARG A 208 -6.57 -15.55 2.06
CA ARG A 208 -6.09 -15.69 3.44
C ARG A 208 -6.06 -14.30 4.06
N PRO A 209 -6.92 -14.03 5.05
CA PRO A 209 -6.93 -12.73 5.69
C PRO A 209 -5.59 -12.55 6.39
N ILE A 210 -4.94 -11.41 6.14
CA ILE A 210 -3.71 -11.03 6.84
C ILE A 210 -3.99 -11.10 8.33
N GLN A 211 -3.29 -11.97 9.05
CA GLN A 211 -3.46 -12.14 10.48
C GLN A 211 -2.62 -11.12 11.22
N GLU A 212 -2.90 -10.95 12.51
CA GLU A 212 -1.94 -10.26 13.37
C GLU A 212 -0.70 -11.12 13.54
N MET A 213 0.41 -10.46 13.83
CA MET A 213 1.62 -11.13 14.25
C MET A 213 1.42 -11.75 15.64
N SER A 214 2.04 -12.91 15.90
CA SER A 214 2.07 -13.46 17.25
C SER A 214 2.83 -12.51 18.19
N ASP A 215 2.41 -12.40 19.45
CA ASP A 215 3.03 -11.49 20.41
C ASP A 215 4.54 -11.80 20.58
N ARG A 216 4.92 -13.09 20.51
CA ARG A 216 6.33 -13.54 20.54
C ARG A 216 7.13 -13.03 19.35
N ALA A 217 6.64 -13.20 18.13
CA ALA A 217 7.33 -12.71 16.93
C ALA A 217 7.39 -11.18 16.93
N PHE A 218 6.30 -10.53 17.34
CA PHE A 218 6.24 -9.06 17.45
C PHE A 218 7.31 -8.54 18.42
N ALA A 219 7.35 -9.06 19.64
CA ALA A 219 8.33 -8.64 20.64
C ALA A 219 9.77 -8.88 20.18
N LYS A 220 10.06 -10.06 19.59
CA LYS A 220 11.39 -10.36 19.04
C LYS A 220 11.83 -9.35 17.99
N ILE A 221 10.98 -9.07 17.00
CA ILE A 221 11.31 -8.18 15.88
C ILE A 221 11.47 -6.75 16.37
N VAL A 222 10.51 -6.25 17.15
CA VAL A 222 10.52 -4.86 17.61
C VAL A 222 11.67 -4.61 18.58
N ASN A 223 11.94 -5.54 19.51
CA ASN A 223 13.08 -5.41 20.42
C ASN A 223 14.40 -5.48 19.66
N HIS A 224 14.58 -6.44 18.74
CA HIS A 224 15.79 -6.49 17.92
C HIS A 224 16.01 -5.20 17.13
N SER A 225 14.98 -4.68 16.47
CA SER A 225 15.08 -3.41 15.75
C SER A 225 15.37 -2.23 16.67
N TYR A 226 14.82 -2.21 17.88
CA TYR A 226 15.10 -1.16 18.86
C TYR A 226 16.54 -1.26 19.39
N ASP A 227 17.00 -2.46 19.76
CA ASP A 227 18.37 -2.73 20.21
C ASP A 227 19.41 -2.29 19.15
N VAL A 228 19.11 -2.52 17.87
CA VAL A 228 19.95 -2.04 16.76
C VAL A 228 20.09 -0.52 16.79
N LEU A 229 18.99 0.21 17.02
CA LEU A 229 18.96 1.68 17.02
C LEU A 229 19.66 2.29 18.22
N THR A 230 19.54 1.66 19.40
CA THR A 230 20.10 2.14 20.67
C THR A 230 21.50 1.60 20.97
N SER A 231 22.04 0.74 20.10
CA SER A 231 23.39 0.19 20.26
C SER A 231 24.47 1.26 20.06
N GLU A 232 25.61 1.08 20.72
CA GLU A 232 26.81 1.90 20.47
C GLU A 232 27.23 1.87 19.00
N ALA A 233 27.02 0.73 18.32
CA ALA A 233 27.31 0.59 16.90
C ALA A 233 26.47 1.53 16.04
N SER A 234 25.23 1.87 16.44
CA SER A 234 24.38 2.85 15.77
C SER A 234 25.02 4.23 15.74
N GLU A 235 25.53 4.70 16.89
CA GLU A 235 26.20 5.99 17.02
C GLU A 235 27.47 6.08 16.17
N ILE A 236 28.25 4.99 16.15
CA ILE A 236 29.43 4.88 15.29
C ILE A 236 29.00 4.96 13.82
N LYS A 237 28.01 4.17 13.39
CA LYS A 237 27.48 4.20 12.00
C LYS A 237 27.03 5.61 11.59
N ILE A 238 26.27 6.31 12.43
CA ILE A 238 25.79 7.69 12.17
C ILE A 238 26.98 8.66 12.01
N THR A 239 27.97 8.55 12.90
CA THR A 239 29.16 9.41 12.88
C THR A 239 29.98 9.19 11.61
N LEU A 240 30.29 7.92 11.29
CA LEU A 240 31.03 7.54 10.09
C LEU A 240 30.26 7.96 8.81
N TRP A 241 28.94 7.84 8.80
CA TRP A 241 28.11 8.20 7.66
C TRP A 241 28.05 9.70 7.38
N ASN A 242 27.95 10.54 8.41
CA ASN A 242 28.02 12.00 8.24
C ASN A 242 29.44 12.45 7.88
N ARG A 243 30.48 11.77 8.36
CA ARG A 243 31.87 12.08 7.97
C ARG A 243 32.14 11.86 6.47
N VAL A 244 31.47 10.87 5.85
CA VAL A 244 31.60 10.63 4.39
C VAL A 244 31.26 11.88 3.59
N ILE A 245 30.13 12.54 3.90
CA ILE A 245 29.69 13.72 3.14
C ILE A 245 30.54 14.96 3.47
N GLU A 246 31.08 15.06 4.68
CA GLU A 246 32.02 16.11 5.09
C GLU A 246 33.35 16.03 4.31
N LEU A 247 33.80 14.81 3.96
CA LEU A 247 35.01 14.58 3.18
C LEU A 247 34.82 14.76 1.67
N CYS A 248 33.60 14.61 1.15
CA CYS A 248 33.32 14.67 -0.28
C CYS A 248 33.81 15.96 -1.00
N PRO A 249 33.70 17.18 -0.44
CA PRO A 249 34.23 18.39 -1.06
C PRO A 249 35.76 18.42 -1.22
N SER A 250 36.49 17.64 -0.43
CA SER A 250 37.96 17.64 -0.39
C SER A 250 38.61 16.72 -1.42
N PHE A 251 37.85 15.85 -2.08
CA PHE A 251 38.36 14.86 -3.03
C PHE A 251 38.05 15.24 -4.48
N ASN A 252 38.98 15.94 -5.12
CA ASN A 252 38.94 16.24 -6.57
C ASN A 252 39.28 14.98 -7.39
N GLY A 253 38.31 14.09 -7.56
CA GLY A 253 38.48 12.81 -8.26
C GLY A 253 38.04 11.65 -7.37
N THR A 254 36.73 11.40 -7.33
CA THR A 254 36.05 10.49 -6.38
C THR A 254 36.46 9.03 -6.54
N ASN A 255 37.45 8.58 -5.77
CA ASN A 255 37.56 7.17 -5.41
C ASN A 255 36.68 6.94 -4.17
N GLU A 256 35.47 6.40 -4.37
CA GLU A 256 34.52 6.16 -3.28
C GLU A 256 35.12 5.32 -2.14
N SER A 257 36.04 4.41 -2.48
CA SER A 257 36.67 3.53 -1.49
C SER A 257 37.64 4.27 -0.58
N GLU A 258 38.33 5.30 -1.08
CA GLU A 258 39.24 6.13 -0.28
C GLU A 258 38.46 6.98 0.72
N ILE A 259 37.36 7.61 0.27
CA ILE A 259 36.50 8.40 1.16
C ILE A 259 35.91 7.53 2.26
N LEU A 260 35.42 6.33 1.92
CA LEU A 260 34.88 5.40 2.92
C LEU A 260 35.97 4.92 3.89
N ALA A 261 37.19 4.66 3.40
CA ALA A 261 38.31 4.28 4.24
C ALA A 261 38.72 5.41 5.20
N GLU A 262 38.86 6.64 4.70
CA GLU A 262 39.22 7.81 5.51
C GLU A 262 38.14 8.19 6.51
N ALA A 263 36.88 8.02 6.15
CA ALA A 263 35.77 8.18 7.09
C ALA A 263 35.86 7.17 8.26
N GLY A 264 36.52 6.02 8.06
CA GLY A 264 36.73 4.97 9.06
C GLY A 264 35.89 3.71 8.86
N TRP A 265 35.17 3.58 7.74
CA TRP A 265 34.29 2.43 7.49
C TRP A 265 35.04 1.11 7.36
N THR A 266 36.25 1.11 6.78
CA THR A 266 37.03 -0.13 6.61
C THR A 266 37.44 -0.75 7.94
N THR A 267 37.80 0.08 8.92
CA THR A 267 38.11 -0.35 10.29
C THR A 267 36.85 -0.91 10.97
N PHE A 268 35.75 -0.17 10.93
CA PHE A 268 34.48 -0.60 11.52
C PHE A 268 33.99 -1.94 10.95
N LEU A 269 33.97 -2.08 9.62
CA LEU A 269 33.51 -3.31 8.96
C LEU A 269 34.39 -4.50 9.32
N ARG A 270 35.71 -4.31 9.45
CA ARG A 270 36.65 -5.37 9.88
C ARG A 270 36.41 -5.80 11.32
N GLU A 271 36.26 -4.84 12.24
CA GLU A 271 36.03 -5.11 13.66
C GLU A 271 34.69 -5.81 13.91
N LYS A 272 33.69 -5.55 13.06
CA LYS A 272 32.38 -6.20 13.10
C LYS A 272 32.30 -7.46 12.24
N GLU A 273 33.41 -7.89 11.64
CA GLU A 273 33.49 -9.09 10.77
C GLU A 273 32.44 -9.08 9.65
N ILE A 274 32.14 -7.90 9.10
CA ILE A 274 31.13 -7.73 8.04
C ILE A 274 31.74 -8.09 6.70
N ASP A 275 31.05 -8.95 5.95
CA ASP A 275 31.46 -9.33 4.60
C ASP A 275 31.41 -8.15 3.62
N VAL A 276 32.55 -7.90 2.96
CA VAL A 276 32.75 -6.87 1.95
C VAL A 276 32.87 -7.42 0.53
N SER A 277 32.61 -8.71 0.31
CA SER A 277 32.67 -9.38 -0.99
C SER A 277 31.78 -8.72 -2.05
N CYS A 278 30.66 -8.13 -1.64
CA CYS A 278 29.75 -7.38 -2.51
C CYS A 278 30.23 -5.95 -2.86
N GLY A 279 31.42 -5.55 -2.39
CA GLY A 279 32.00 -4.23 -2.53
C GLY A 279 31.84 -3.35 -1.29
N LEU A 280 32.83 -2.51 -1.01
CA LEU A 280 32.91 -1.69 0.21
C LEU A 280 31.67 -0.79 0.39
N PHE A 281 31.27 -0.05 -0.65
CA PHE A 281 30.08 0.80 -0.57
C PHE A 281 28.81 -0.01 -0.30
N ASN A 282 28.66 -1.20 -0.89
CA ASN A 282 27.49 -2.04 -0.65
C ASN A 282 27.43 -2.56 0.79
N ALA A 283 28.58 -2.93 1.36
CA ALA A 283 28.67 -3.31 2.77
C ALA A 283 28.26 -2.15 3.69
N VAL A 284 28.82 -0.94 3.47
CA VAL A 284 28.44 0.28 4.21
C VAL A 284 26.95 0.57 4.05
N ARG A 285 26.47 0.60 2.81
CA ARG A 285 25.07 0.85 2.48
C ARG A 285 24.14 -0.12 3.21
N ASN A 286 24.47 -1.40 3.30
CA ASN A 286 23.67 -2.38 4.04
C ASN A 286 23.58 -2.04 5.54
N GLN A 287 24.66 -1.56 6.16
CA GLN A 287 24.66 -1.13 7.56
C GLN A 287 23.77 0.10 7.80
N ILE A 288 23.77 1.04 6.86
CA ILE A 288 22.88 2.21 6.90
C ILE A 288 21.42 1.80 6.69
N ASN A 289 21.17 0.92 5.72
CA ASN A 289 19.83 0.43 5.41
C ASN A 289 19.19 -0.34 6.56
N GLU A 290 19.99 -1.08 7.34
CA GLU A 290 19.54 -1.75 8.57
C GLU A 290 19.01 -0.75 9.61
N LEU A 291 19.70 0.37 9.83
CA LEU A 291 19.23 1.43 10.75
C LEU A 291 17.91 2.04 10.25
N ILE A 292 17.82 2.35 8.96
CA ILE A 292 16.62 2.92 8.33
C ILE A 292 15.42 1.97 8.48
N ALA A 293 15.64 0.69 8.18
CA ALA A 293 14.60 -0.33 8.23
C ALA A 293 14.18 -0.62 9.67
N SER A 294 15.11 -0.68 10.61
CA SER A 294 14.84 -0.86 12.04
C SER A 294 14.02 0.30 12.60
N ALA A 295 14.37 1.55 12.27
CA ALA A 295 13.57 2.72 12.63
C ALA A 295 12.16 2.65 12.03
N ALA A 296 12.04 2.25 10.76
CA ALA A 296 10.75 2.06 10.13
C ALA A 296 9.90 0.96 10.80
N ILE A 297 10.51 -0.14 11.26
CA ILE A 297 9.84 -1.21 12.02
C ILE A 297 9.33 -0.65 13.34
N VAL A 298 10.19 -0.01 14.15
CA VAL A 298 9.82 0.52 15.47
C VAL A 298 8.69 1.52 15.34
N ILE A 299 8.78 2.48 14.41
CA ILE A 299 7.72 3.47 14.21
C ILE A 299 6.44 2.78 13.72
N GLN A 300 6.47 2.00 12.65
CA GLN A 300 5.24 1.43 12.09
C GLN A 300 4.56 0.40 13.00
N SER A 301 5.32 -0.37 13.76
CA SER A 301 4.80 -1.38 14.68
C SER A 301 4.12 -0.74 15.90
N LEU A 302 4.67 0.34 16.43
CA LEU A 302 4.19 0.99 17.65
C LEU A 302 3.23 2.17 17.40
N THR A 303 3.15 2.69 16.17
CA THR A 303 2.23 3.79 15.80
C THR A 303 1.21 3.39 14.75
N ALA A 304 1.36 2.21 14.15
CA ALA A 304 0.54 1.76 13.03
C ALA A 304 0.51 2.71 11.81
N MET A 305 1.53 3.56 11.59
CA MET A 305 1.61 4.38 10.37
C MET A 305 1.69 3.54 9.09
N ARG A 306 1.16 4.06 7.98
CA ARG A 306 1.34 3.46 6.63
C ARG A 306 2.72 3.80 6.08
N PRO A 307 3.27 2.99 5.15
CA PRO A 307 4.54 3.30 4.49
C PRO A 307 4.56 4.66 3.78
N SER A 308 3.46 5.03 3.12
CA SER A 308 3.36 6.34 2.46
C SER A 308 3.29 7.50 3.46
N GLU A 309 2.75 7.27 4.66
CA GLU A 309 2.70 8.27 5.74
C GLU A 309 4.12 8.45 6.30
N LEU A 310 4.83 7.35 6.56
CA LEU A 310 6.22 7.37 7.03
C LEU A 310 7.19 7.98 5.99
N ALA A 311 7.07 7.58 4.72
CA ALA A 311 7.88 8.11 3.62
C ALA A 311 7.59 9.59 3.32
N GLY A 312 6.44 10.10 3.75
CA GLY A 312 6.03 11.49 3.57
C GLY A 312 6.34 12.40 4.76
N LEU A 313 7.05 11.90 5.78
CA LEU A 313 7.49 12.72 6.91
C LEU A 313 8.55 13.72 6.45
N ILE A 314 8.43 14.95 6.96
CA ILE A 314 9.31 16.07 6.61
C ILE A 314 10.24 16.32 7.80
N TYR A 315 11.52 16.57 7.53
CA TYR A 315 12.49 17.03 8.50
C TYR A 315 12.53 18.57 8.48
N CYS A 316 12.34 19.19 9.65
CA CYS A 316 12.21 20.64 9.80
C CYS A 316 13.15 21.22 10.86
N ALA A 317 14.18 20.49 11.31
CA ALA A 317 15.06 21.01 12.35
C ALA A 317 15.94 22.15 11.82
N ASN A 318 16.10 23.19 12.63
CA ASN A 318 16.86 24.40 12.30
C ASN A 318 18.22 24.39 13.03
N THR A 319 19.00 23.33 12.83
CA THR A 319 20.33 23.17 13.45
C THR A 319 21.40 22.97 12.38
N GLU A 320 22.62 23.45 12.65
CA GLU A 320 23.78 23.29 11.74
C GLU A 320 24.52 21.96 11.95
N HIS A 321 24.30 21.29 13.10
CA HIS A 321 25.03 20.09 13.49
C HIS A 321 24.11 18.98 13.96
N TYR A 322 24.36 17.75 13.47
CA TYR A 322 23.52 16.60 13.79
C TYR A 322 23.59 16.16 15.27
N LYS A 323 24.69 16.47 15.98
CA LYS A 323 24.85 16.13 17.41
C LYS A 323 24.08 17.07 18.34
N SER A 324 23.71 18.25 17.87
CA SER A 324 22.95 19.23 18.65
C SER A 324 21.44 19.14 18.39
N ILE A 325 20.99 18.16 17.59
CA ILE A 325 19.57 17.95 17.39
C ILE A 325 19.02 17.46 18.73
N ASP A 326 18.04 18.16 19.27
CA ASP A 326 17.15 17.64 20.32
C ASP A 326 15.94 16.99 19.64
N PRO A 327 15.44 15.83 20.13
CA PRO A 327 14.14 15.27 19.70
C PRO A 327 13.01 16.30 19.60
N GLU A 328 12.96 17.30 20.49
CA GLU A 328 11.93 18.35 20.51
C GLU A 328 12.14 19.42 19.43
N GLU A 329 13.36 19.53 18.91
CA GLU A 329 13.76 20.50 17.87
C GLU A 329 13.64 19.96 16.45
N LEU A 330 13.24 18.69 16.28
CA LEU A 330 13.09 18.05 14.97
C LEU A 330 12.06 18.72 14.04
N GLY A 331 11.20 19.58 14.60
CA GLY A 331 10.15 20.33 13.91
C GLY A 331 8.99 19.48 13.38
N CYS A 332 9.19 18.18 13.19
CA CYS A 332 8.14 17.21 12.91
C CYS A 332 7.58 16.53 14.17
N VAL A 333 8.26 16.65 15.31
CA VAL A 333 7.78 16.17 16.61
C VAL A 333 7.38 17.38 17.44
N ARG A 334 6.14 17.38 17.95
CA ARG A 334 5.63 18.36 18.90
C ARG A 334 5.41 17.68 20.24
N VAL A 335 5.85 18.32 21.31
CA VAL A 335 5.56 17.88 22.68
C VAL A 335 4.39 18.69 23.23
N THR A 336 3.44 18.02 23.87
CA THR A 336 2.33 18.67 24.58
C THR A 336 2.10 17.99 25.92
N LEU A 337 1.55 18.70 26.90
CA LEU A 337 1.24 18.12 28.20
C LEU A 337 -0.08 17.35 28.15
N SER A 338 -0.17 16.27 28.91
CA SER A 338 -1.43 15.61 29.22
C SER A 338 -2.36 16.56 29.99
N ALA A 339 -3.65 16.26 30.01
CA ALA A 339 -4.67 17.11 30.65
C ALA A 339 -4.42 17.32 32.16
N ASP A 340 -3.78 16.36 32.82
CA ASP A 340 -3.38 16.42 34.23
C ASP A 340 -1.98 17.04 34.46
N GLY A 341 -1.25 17.36 33.39
CA GLY A 341 0.10 17.92 33.43
C GLY A 341 1.19 16.94 33.90
N LEU A 342 0.88 15.65 34.04
CA LEU A 342 1.84 14.65 34.54
C LEU A 342 2.74 14.07 33.46
N PHE A 343 2.30 14.10 32.20
CA PHE A 343 2.99 13.49 31.08
C PHE A 343 3.22 14.48 29.94
N GLU A 344 4.37 14.32 29.29
CA GLU A 344 4.67 14.88 27.99
C GLU A 344 4.30 13.86 26.90
N ILE A 345 3.45 14.28 25.96
CA ILE A 345 2.94 13.50 24.84
C ILE A 345 3.67 13.94 23.58
N PHE A 346 4.31 13.00 22.90
CA PHE A 346 5.02 13.24 21.66
C PHE A 346 4.09 13.01 20.46
N LEU A 347 3.89 14.06 19.66
CA LEU A 347 3.04 14.07 18.49
C LEU A 347 3.88 14.26 17.23
N LEU A 348 3.84 13.29 16.32
CA LEU A 348 4.48 13.37 15.02
C LEU A 348 3.54 13.99 14.01
N SER A 349 3.93 15.11 13.42
CA SER A 349 3.19 15.81 12.36
C SER A 349 3.51 15.20 10.99
N GLY A 350 2.48 14.99 10.17
CA GLY A 350 2.65 14.62 8.77
C GLY A 350 1.32 14.60 8.03
N PHE A 351 1.19 13.74 7.02
CA PHE A 351 0.03 13.76 6.13
C PHE A 351 -0.54 12.37 5.86
N VAL A 352 -1.86 12.30 5.70
CA VAL A 352 -2.53 11.11 5.16
C VAL A 352 -2.75 11.22 3.66
N TYR A 353 -2.41 10.14 2.96
CA TYR A 353 -2.47 10.09 1.50
C TYR A 353 -3.59 9.17 1.02
N LYS A 354 -3.93 8.12 1.76
CA LYS A 354 -4.86 7.09 1.29
C LYS A 354 -6.31 7.52 1.47
N SER A 355 -7.14 7.29 0.46
CA SER A 355 -8.57 7.61 0.45
C SER A 355 -8.90 9.10 0.59
N ARG A 356 -7.90 9.99 0.43
CA ARG A 356 -8.05 11.45 0.39
C ARG A 356 -7.68 11.97 -0.99
N GLN A 357 -8.41 12.98 -1.47
CA GLN A 357 -8.13 13.64 -2.75
C GLN A 357 -6.92 14.59 -2.63
N THR A 358 -6.85 15.32 -1.53
CA THR A 358 -5.73 16.17 -1.15
C THR A 358 -5.00 15.58 0.05
N GLN A 359 -3.74 15.97 0.23
CA GLN A 359 -2.99 15.64 1.45
C GLN A 359 -3.66 16.36 2.62
N GLU A 360 -4.00 15.64 3.68
CA GLU A 360 -4.57 16.22 4.90
C GLU A 360 -3.54 16.11 6.02
N PRO A 361 -3.23 17.22 6.72
CA PRO A 361 -2.31 17.20 7.85
C PRO A 361 -2.93 16.42 9.01
N VAL A 362 -2.13 15.57 9.64
CA VAL A 362 -2.52 14.79 10.82
C VAL A 362 -1.36 14.67 11.80
N GLU A 363 -1.69 14.27 13.02
CA GLU A 363 -0.73 14.00 14.07
C GLU A 363 -0.86 12.55 14.53
N TRP A 364 0.28 11.89 14.75
CA TRP A 364 0.35 10.56 15.35
C TRP A 364 0.97 10.65 16.73
N VAL A 365 0.35 10.00 17.72
CA VAL A 365 0.96 9.83 19.03
C VAL A 365 2.11 8.83 18.92
N LEU A 366 3.34 9.28 19.20
CA LEU A 366 4.54 8.45 19.23
C LEU A 366 4.74 7.75 20.59
N GLY A 367 4.21 8.37 21.65
CA GLY A 367 4.34 7.88 23.01
C GLY A 367 4.22 9.03 24.01
N LEU A 368 4.48 8.69 25.27
CA LEU A 368 4.45 9.63 26.38
C LEU A 368 5.57 9.34 27.37
N ARG A 369 6.02 10.35 28.10
CA ARG A 369 6.96 10.22 29.22
C ARG A 369 6.49 11.07 30.41
N PRO A 370 6.83 10.73 31.66
CA PRO A 370 6.61 11.63 32.79
C PRO A 370 7.35 12.95 32.58
N VAL A 371 6.74 14.07 32.96
CA VAL A 371 7.37 15.39 32.88
C VAL A 371 8.72 15.38 33.60
N GLY A 372 9.76 15.93 32.95
CA GLY A 372 11.12 15.98 33.48
C GLY A 372 11.91 14.66 33.40
N SER A 373 11.32 13.59 32.86
CA SER A 373 12.06 12.35 32.59
C SER A 373 12.95 12.50 31.35
N SER A 374 14.17 11.94 31.41
CA SER A 374 15.04 11.81 30.23
C SER A 374 14.66 10.64 29.32
N TYR A 375 13.68 9.81 29.71
CA TYR A 375 13.23 8.68 28.90
C TYR A 375 12.58 9.16 27.59
N LEU A 376 12.99 8.58 26.46
CA LEU A 376 12.33 8.78 25.18
C LEU A 376 11.54 7.53 24.80
N PRO A 377 10.27 7.66 24.40
CA PRO A 377 9.53 6.54 23.83
C PRO A 377 10.24 5.97 22.59
N PRO A 378 10.25 4.65 22.35
CA PRO A 378 10.99 4.03 21.26
C PRO A 378 10.71 4.63 19.87
N PRO A 379 9.46 5.01 19.50
CA PRO A 379 9.21 5.66 18.21
C PRO A 379 9.84 7.06 18.11
N VAL A 380 9.96 7.80 19.21
CA VAL A 380 10.61 9.11 19.26
C VAL A 380 12.11 8.95 19.00
N GLU A 381 12.74 7.99 19.68
CA GLU A 381 14.15 7.67 19.48
C GLU A 381 14.45 7.16 18.06
N ALA A 382 13.58 6.34 17.49
CA ALA A 382 13.70 5.91 16.10
C ALA A 382 13.63 7.08 15.09
N VAL A 383 12.71 8.03 15.30
CA VAL A 383 12.63 9.27 14.51
C VAL A 383 13.91 10.09 14.66
N TYR A 384 14.43 10.20 15.88
CA TYR A 384 15.65 10.91 16.21
C TYR A 384 16.90 10.32 15.53
N VAL A 385 17.06 9.00 15.56
CA VAL A 385 18.16 8.29 14.87
C VAL A 385 18.15 8.59 13.37
N VAL A 386 16.99 8.51 12.71
CA VAL A 386 16.88 8.78 11.27
C VAL A 386 17.12 10.27 10.95
N ALA A 387 16.70 11.17 11.82
CA ALA A 387 16.98 12.59 11.69
C ALA A 387 18.50 12.86 11.68
N ARG A 388 19.24 12.27 12.64
CA ARG A 388 20.70 12.41 12.75
C ARG A 388 21.46 11.70 11.63
N LEU A 389 21.00 10.51 11.25
CA LEU A 389 21.61 9.72 10.18
C LEU A 389 21.71 10.50 8.87
N PHE A 390 20.68 11.27 8.51
CA PHE A 390 20.63 11.98 7.23
C PHE A 390 20.80 13.49 7.34
N HIS A 391 21.24 14.02 8.48
CA HIS A 391 21.33 15.47 8.69
C HIS A 391 22.19 16.17 7.62
N SER A 392 23.48 15.81 7.51
CA SER A 392 24.39 16.46 6.56
C SER A 392 24.00 16.16 5.10
N TRP A 393 23.43 14.97 4.87
CA TRP A 393 22.92 14.54 3.57
C TRP A 393 21.73 15.35 3.08
N ARG A 394 20.84 15.80 3.99
CA ARG A 394 19.71 16.67 3.65
C ARG A 394 20.18 18.07 3.25
N ILE A 395 21.18 18.61 3.94
CA ILE A 395 21.75 19.93 3.64
C ILE A 395 22.37 19.92 2.24
N VAL A 396 23.27 18.96 1.97
CA VAL A 396 23.96 18.85 0.67
C VAL A 396 23.00 18.50 -0.46
N GLY A 397 22.11 17.52 -0.23
CA GLY A 397 21.15 17.06 -1.22
C GLY A 397 19.90 17.92 -1.38
N LYS A 398 19.76 19.01 -0.60
CA LYS A 398 18.56 19.86 -0.50
C LYS A 398 17.28 19.04 -0.32
N GLN A 399 17.35 17.99 0.51
CA GLN A 399 16.24 17.08 0.77
C GLN A 399 15.48 17.52 2.03
N THR A 400 14.15 17.49 1.97
CA THR A 400 13.29 17.80 3.12
C THR A 400 12.67 16.54 3.74
N ALA A 401 12.76 15.38 3.09
CA ALA A 401 12.19 14.14 3.63
C ALA A 401 12.99 13.63 4.85
N LEU A 402 12.28 13.16 5.88
CA LEU A 402 12.89 12.53 7.05
C LEU A 402 13.56 11.20 6.66
N PHE A 403 12.85 10.33 5.95
CA PHE A 403 13.41 9.06 5.49
C PHE A 403 14.00 9.20 4.09
N LEU A 404 15.32 8.97 4.00
CA LEU A 404 16.03 8.89 2.73
C LEU A 404 16.56 7.47 2.48
N GLN A 405 16.93 7.19 1.24
CA GLN A 405 17.69 6.01 0.84
C GLN A 405 19.02 6.46 0.19
N PRO A 406 20.17 5.88 0.58
CA PRO A 406 21.44 6.20 -0.04
C PRO A 406 21.54 5.61 -1.44
N ASN A 407 21.80 6.45 -2.46
CA ASN A 407 22.02 5.99 -3.84
C ASN A 407 23.52 5.85 -4.16
N SER A 408 24.35 6.74 -3.61
CA SER A 408 25.81 6.77 -3.71
C SER A 408 26.41 7.36 -2.43
N ILE A 409 27.73 7.49 -2.35
CA ILE A 409 28.40 8.17 -1.23
C ILE A 409 28.16 9.70 -1.19
N THR A 410 27.53 10.27 -2.22
CA THR A 410 27.29 11.71 -2.37
C THR A 410 25.82 12.06 -2.56
N SER A 411 24.94 11.06 -2.68
CA SER A 411 23.53 11.31 -2.98
C SER A 411 22.60 10.35 -2.23
N ALA A 412 21.50 10.91 -1.77
CA ALA A 412 20.38 10.18 -1.20
C ALA A 412 19.08 10.67 -1.83
N SER A 413 18.09 9.79 -1.94
CA SER A 413 16.76 10.12 -2.47
C SER A 413 15.67 9.81 -1.45
N GLU A 414 14.46 10.33 -1.66
CA GLU A 414 13.28 9.96 -0.87
C GLU A 414 13.11 8.43 -0.84
N ILE A 415 12.83 7.89 0.34
CA ILE A 415 12.68 6.44 0.51
C ILE A 415 11.52 5.89 -0.33
N LEU A 416 11.69 4.69 -0.90
CA LEU A 416 10.60 3.97 -1.57
C LEU A 416 9.92 2.99 -0.60
N SER A 417 8.59 2.91 -0.65
CA SER A 417 7.80 1.97 0.16
C SER A 417 8.15 0.52 -0.15
N ASP A 418 8.43 0.20 -1.41
CA ASP A 418 8.76 -1.16 -1.84
C ASP A 418 10.15 -1.58 -1.31
N TRP A 419 11.10 -0.65 -1.35
CA TRP A 419 12.42 -0.81 -0.74
C TRP A 419 12.29 -1.07 0.77
N MET A 420 11.50 -0.26 1.47
CA MET A 420 11.27 -0.40 2.91
C MET A 420 10.66 -1.76 3.25
N ARG A 421 9.69 -2.24 2.47
CA ARG A 421 9.11 -3.58 2.65
C ARG A 421 10.15 -4.70 2.46
N GLY A 422 11.02 -4.58 1.45
CA GLY A 422 12.08 -5.57 1.21
C GLY A 422 13.03 -5.68 2.39
N TRP A 423 13.50 -4.55 2.92
CA TRP A 423 14.38 -4.54 4.09
C TRP A 423 13.70 -4.99 5.38
N GLN A 424 12.43 -4.63 5.59
CA GLN A 424 11.66 -5.17 6.72
C GLN A 424 11.52 -6.69 6.64
N ALA A 425 11.23 -7.23 5.45
CA ALA A 425 11.14 -8.67 5.26
C ALA A 425 12.47 -9.38 5.51
N ARG A 426 13.60 -8.75 5.13
CA ARG A 426 14.94 -9.25 5.42
C ARG A 426 15.21 -9.34 6.92
N ILE A 427 15.07 -8.24 7.66
CA ILE A 427 15.28 -8.22 9.12
C ILE A 427 14.40 -9.26 9.81
N VAL A 428 13.13 -9.34 9.41
CA VAL A 428 12.23 -10.34 10.01
C VAL A 428 12.66 -11.78 9.70
N GLY A 429 13.15 -12.07 8.50
CA GLY A 429 13.68 -13.38 8.15
C GLY A 429 14.98 -13.74 8.88
N GLU A 430 15.75 -12.75 9.33
CA GLU A 430 16.95 -12.93 10.16
C GLU A 430 16.59 -13.19 11.63
N VAL A 431 15.50 -12.61 12.12
CA VAL A 431 15.11 -12.65 13.55
C VAL A 431 14.09 -13.74 13.89
N CYS A 432 13.21 -14.10 12.95
CA CYS A 432 12.11 -15.04 13.16
C CYS A 432 12.14 -16.17 12.13
N SER A 433 11.81 -17.39 12.58
CA SER A 433 11.59 -18.51 11.65
C SER A 433 10.23 -18.42 10.96
N ASP A 434 10.11 -19.07 9.80
CA ASP A 434 8.83 -19.16 9.06
C ASP A 434 7.70 -19.76 9.93
N ASP A 435 8.02 -20.67 10.84
CA ASP A 435 7.06 -21.27 11.79
C ASP A 435 6.54 -20.25 12.80
N GLU A 436 7.40 -19.38 13.34
CA GLU A 436 7.00 -18.32 14.28
C GLU A 436 6.10 -17.27 13.61
N LEU A 437 6.23 -17.11 12.28
CA LEU A 437 5.41 -16.26 11.44
C LEU A 437 4.16 -16.97 10.91
N ASN A 438 3.98 -18.27 11.14
CA ASN A 438 2.93 -19.10 10.54
C ASN A 438 2.87 -18.97 9.00
N GLY A 439 4.03 -18.84 8.35
CA GLY A 439 4.13 -18.61 6.90
C GLY A 439 3.54 -17.27 6.43
N GLN A 440 3.30 -16.31 7.33
CA GLN A 440 2.77 -15.00 7.00
C GLN A 440 3.87 -14.07 6.47
N ALA A 441 3.71 -13.59 5.24
CA ALA A 441 4.56 -12.55 4.70
C ALA A 441 4.37 -11.24 5.50
N ILE A 442 5.49 -10.59 5.85
CA ILE A 442 5.47 -9.27 6.47
C ILE A 442 5.01 -8.25 5.44
N THR A 443 3.88 -7.64 5.74
CA THR A 443 3.38 -6.50 4.99
C THR A 443 3.11 -5.36 5.96
N PRO A 444 3.11 -4.10 5.50
CA PRO A 444 2.80 -2.96 6.36
C PRO A 444 1.41 -3.05 7.01
N ARG A 445 0.51 -3.88 6.47
CA ARG A 445 -0.81 -4.13 7.07
C ARG A 445 -0.74 -4.99 8.33
N VAL A 446 0.30 -5.83 8.48
CA VAL A 446 0.51 -6.68 9.66
C VAL A 446 0.73 -5.80 10.88
N TRP A 447 1.66 -4.84 10.82
CA TRP A 447 1.93 -3.88 11.90
C TRP A 447 0.66 -3.20 12.39
N ARG A 448 -0.12 -2.66 11.46
CA ARG A 448 -1.37 -1.97 11.77
C ARG A 448 -2.42 -2.86 12.41
N LYS A 449 -2.52 -4.12 11.97
CA LYS A 449 -3.47 -5.08 12.55
C LYS A 449 -3.04 -5.52 13.95
N SER A 450 -1.76 -5.83 14.13
CA SER A 450 -1.20 -6.18 15.44
C SER A 450 -1.43 -5.05 16.45
N PHE A 451 -1.09 -3.81 16.09
CA PHE A 451 -1.33 -2.64 16.93
C PHE A 451 -2.82 -2.48 17.28
N ALA A 452 -3.69 -2.45 16.28
CA ALA A 452 -5.12 -2.20 16.50
C ALA A 452 -5.76 -3.27 17.39
N ARG A 453 -5.39 -4.54 17.19
CA ARG A 453 -5.91 -5.66 17.98
C ARG A 453 -5.33 -5.69 19.38
N TYR A 454 -4.06 -5.34 19.55
CA TYR A 454 -3.46 -5.21 20.88
C TYR A 454 -4.21 -4.14 21.69
N MET A 455 -4.37 -2.94 21.13
CA MET A 455 -5.08 -1.84 21.80
C MET A 455 -6.53 -2.20 22.12
N PHE A 456 -7.23 -2.85 21.18
CA PHE A 456 -8.62 -3.28 21.40
C PHE A 456 -8.73 -4.40 22.45
N ARG A 457 -7.78 -5.34 22.47
CA ARG A 457 -7.72 -6.40 23.51
C ARG A 457 -7.45 -5.80 24.89
N TYR A 458 -6.67 -4.72 24.96
CA TYR A 458 -6.42 -4.00 26.20
C TYR A 458 -7.68 -3.28 26.72
N ASN A 459 -8.35 -2.51 25.85
CA ASN A 459 -9.64 -1.90 26.18
C ASN A 459 -10.49 -1.73 24.91
N ALA A 460 -11.64 -2.43 24.87
CA ALA A 460 -12.56 -2.41 23.73
C ALA A 460 -13.22 -1.03 23.52
N GLU A 461 -13.33 -0.22 24.57
CA GLU A 461 -13.84 1.16 24.50
C GLU A 461 -12.92 2.09 23.71
N LEU A 462 -11.68 1.69 23.45
CA LEU A 462 -10.73 2.45 22.63
C LEU A 462 -11.06 2.39 21.13
N LEU A 463 -12.08 1.65 20.68
CA LEU A 463 -12.40 1.55 19.25
C LEU A 463 -12.53 2.92 18.53
N PRO A 464 -13.19 3.96 19.09
CA PRO A 464 -13.20 5.29 18.48
C PRO A 464 -11.79 5.91 18.40
N ALA A 465 -11.00 5.82 19.48
CA ALA A 465 -9.64 6.34 19.54
C ALA A 465 -8.70 5.63 18.54
N ILE A 466 -8.79 4.29 18.44
CA ILE A 466 -8.05 3.49 17.46
C ILE A 466 -8.45 3.89 16.05
N SER A 467 -9.76 4.09 15.78
CA SER A 467 -10.22 4.51 14.46
C SER A 467 -9.68 5.88 14.06
N ASN A 468 -9.64 6.81 15.01
CA ASN A 468 -9.06 8.14 14.83
C ASN A 468 -7.55 8.05 14.59
N HIS A 469 -6.81 7.36 15.45
CA HIS A 469 -5.35 7.16 15.35
C HIS A 469 -4.93 6.51 14.02
N LEU A 470 -5.70 5.53 13.54
CA LEU A 470 -5.45 4.87 12.24
C LEU A 470 -5.89 5.70 11.03
N GLN A 471 -6.51 6.86 11.27
CA GLN A 471 -7.02 7.79 10.26
C GLN A 471 -8.02 7.10 9.32
N HIS A 472 -8.91 6.28 9.88
CA HIS A 472 -9.96 5.61 9.12
C HIS A 472 -11.19 6.49 8.99
N THR A 473 -11.78 6.50 7.80
CA THR A 473 -12.99 7.28 7.49
C THR A 473 -14.25 6.79 8.22
N SER A 474 -14.23 5.59 8.82
CA SER A 474 -15.35 5.04 9.58
C SER A 474 -14.87 3.99 10.58
N MET A 475 -15.48 3.96 11.76
CA MET A 475 -15.28 2.91 12.77
C MET A 475 -15.61 1.52 12.24
N ALA A 476 -16.60 1.39 11.35
CA ALA A 476 -16.97 0.10 10.76
C ALA A 476 -15.82 -0.51 9.92
N ILE A 477 -14.97 0.33 9.31
CA ILE A 477 -13.77 -0.13 8.59
C ILE A 477 -12.75 -0.70 9.59
N THR A 478 -12.52 0.02 10.70
CA THR A 478 -11.64 -0.39 11.79
C THR A 478 -12.09 -1.73 12.36
N GLU A 479 -13.36 -1.83 12.75
CA GLU A 479 -13.94 -3.04 13.33
C GLU A 479 -13.84 -4.23 12.37
N ARG A 480 -14.31 -4.09 11.12
CA ARG A 480 -14.35 -5.21 10.17
C ARG A 480 -12.98 -5.64 9.66
N SER A 481 -12.07 -4.69 9.43
CA SER A 481 -10.81 -4.96 8.71
C SER A 481 -9.62 -5.18 9.64
N TYR A 482 -9.66 -4.59 10.84
CA TYR A 482 -8.54 -4.59 11.78
C TYR A 482 -8.88 -5.37 13.06
N ILE A 483 -10.07 -5.22 13.62
CA ILE A 483 -10.43 -5.88 14.89
C ILE A 483 -10.94 -7.30 14.70
N LYS A 484 -11.96 -7.50 13.86
CA LYS A 484 -12.63 -8.79 13.69
C LYS A 484 -11.58 -9.85 13.33
N PRO A 485 -11.41 -10.90 14.15
CA PRO A 485 -10.59 -12.03 13.78
C PRO A 485 -11.15 -12.63 12.50
N ALA A 486 -10.27 -13.05 11.60
CA ALA A 486 -10.70 -13.98 10.59
C ALA A 486 -11.27 -15.19 11.33
N LEU A 487 -12.56 -15.49 11.16
CA LEU A 487 -13.12 -16.74 11.63
C LEU A 487 -12.21 -17.84 11.09
N ARG A 488 -11.56 -18.60 11.98
CA ARG A 488 -10.84 -19.81 11.59
C ARG A 488 -11.89 -20.69 10.93
N SER A 489 -11.77 -20.92 9.62
CA SER A 489 -12.63 -21.77 8.80
C SER A 489 -12.57 -23.27 9.17
N GLY A 490 -12.18 -23.61 10.41
CA GLY A 490 -12.09 -24.97 10.94
C GLY A 490 -12.92 -25.22 12.20
N LEU A 491 -13.64 -24.23 12.75
CA LEU A 491 -14.41 -24.39 14.00
C LEU A 491 -15.94 -24.28 13.84
N MET A 492 -16.45 -24.28 12.61
CA MET A 492 -17.89 -24.39 12.32
C MET A 492 -18.29 -25.68 11.58
N CYS A 493 -17.45 -26.72 11.60
CA CYS A 493 -17.80 -28.04 11.05
C CYS A 493 -18.24 -29.06 12.13
N SER A 494 -18.68 -28.62 13.32
CA SER A 494 -19.15 -29.54 14.38
C SER A 494 -20.45 -29.11 15.07
N LEU A 495 -21.21 -28.19 14.47
CA LEU A 495 -22.61 -27.96 14.85
C LEU A 495 -23.52 -28.26 13.64
N GLN A 496 -23.38 -29.46 13.09
CA GLN A 496 -24.48 -30.09 12.37
C GLN A 496 -25.37 -30.79 13.40
N ALA A 497 -26.61 -30.32 13.51
CA ALA A 497 -27.65 -31.06 14.20
C ALA A 497 -27.71 -32.49 13.64
N PRO A 498 -27.87 -33.53 14.49
CA PRO A 498 -27.89 -34.90 14.01
C PRO A 498 -29.17 -35.16 13.21
N THR A 499 -29.06 -35.17 11.88
CA THR A 499 -30.04 -35.77 10.99
C THR A 499 -29.69 -37.24 10.80
N SER A 500 -29.93 -38.06 11.82
CA SER A 500 -29.92 -39.52 11.65
C SER A 500 -31.23 -39.95 11.00
N ASN A 501 -31.20 -40.06 9.67
CA ASN A 501 -32.23 -40.70 8.87
C ASN A 501 -31.94 -42.22 8.85
N THR A 502 -32.56 -42.97 9.74
CA THR A 502 -32.72 -44.43 9.61
C THR A 502 -34.19 -44.75 9.37
N LYS A 503 -34.55 -44.95 8.11
CA LYS A 503 -35.71 -45.74 7.67
C LYS A 503 -35.20 -47.09 7.16
N PRO A 504 -36.03 -48.14 6.92
CA PRO A 504 -37.50 -48.24 7.06
C PRO A 504 -37.99 -49.57 7.69
N ARG A 505 -39.29 -49.68 8.03
CA ARG A 505 -40.13 -50.85 7.64
C ARG A 505 -41.61 -50.69 8.08
N ARG A 506 -42.50 -50.82 7.08
CA ARG A 506 -43.89 -51.38 7.10
C ARG A 506 -44.91 -50.66 8.03
N SER A 507 -46.20 -50.53 7.76
CA SER A 507 -47.11 -50.94 6.68
C SER A 507 -48.29 -49.97 6.66
N TRP A 508 -49.12 -50.14 5.63
CA TRP A 508 -50.38 -49.48 5.38
C TRP A 508 -51.41 -49.50 6.53
N SER A 509 -52.26 -48.47 6.50
CA SER A 509 -53.70 -48.44 6.83
C SER A 509 -54.15 -48.84 8.24
N GLY A 510 -54.59 -47.83 8.99
CA GLY A 510 -55.53 -47.97 10.10
C GLY A 510 -56.49 -46.77 10.07
N LEU A 511 -57.74 -47.06 9.78
CA LEU A 511 -58.89 -46.15 9.64
C LEU A 511 -59.07 -45.19 10.82
N LEU A 512 -59.54 -43.98 10.47
CA LEU A 512 -60.70 -43.28 11.05
C LEU A 512 -61.08 -43.63 12.49
N SER A 513 -61.15 -42.62 13.36
CA SER A 513 -62.45 -42.06 13.74
C SER A 513 -62.37 -40.97 14.81
N ARG A 514 -63.29 -39.99 14.68
CA ARG A 514 -63.77 -38.99 15.66
C ARG A 514 -62.81 -37.83 15.92
N GLY A 515 -63.13 -36.57 15.64
CA GLY A 515 -64.41 -35.90 15.43
C GLY A 515 -64.37 -34.59 16.23
N PHE A 516 -64.76 -33.47 15.58
CA PHE A 516 -65.29 -32.18 16.10
C PHE A 516 -64.98 -31.77 17.56
N GLY A 517 -64.62 -30.54 17.91
CA GLY A 517 -64.64 -29.24 17.24
C GLY A 517 -64.68 -28.11 18.29
N TRP A 518 -64.11 -26.97 17.92
CA TRP A 518 -64.53 -25.58 18.22
C TRP A 518 -64.42 -24.93 19.62
N PHE A 519 -63.94 -23.68 19.52
CA PHE A 519 -64.20 -22.43 20.27
C PHE A 519 -63.31 -21.93 21.42
N ALA A 520 -62.86 -20.69 21.17
CA ALA A 520 -62.30 -19.69 22.07
C ALA A 520 -63.37 -18.90 22.82
N SER A 521 -63.01 -18.25 23.94
CA SER A 521 -63.22 -16.81 24.24
C SER A 521 -62.99 -16.48 25.74
N SER A 522 -62.43 -15.30 26.01
CA SER A 522 -62.32 -14.59 27.32
C SER A 522 -63.71 -14.12 27.84
N PRO A 523 -63.90 -13.30 28.91
CA PRO A 523 -63.01 -12.75 29.98
C PRO A 523 -63.64 -12.77 31.43
N GLY A 524 -62.93 -12.24 32.44
CA GLY A 524 -63.58 -11.50 33.55
C GLY A 524 -63.25 -11.86 35.02
N LEU A 525 -62.65 -10.86 35.71
CA LEU A 525 -62.94 -10.34 37.07
C LEU A 525 -62.66 -11.12 38.38
N GLU A 526 -62.03 -10.36 39.28
CA GLU A 526 -62.12 -10.33 40.75
C GLU A 526 -61.46 -11.40 41.64
N GLY A 527 -60.66 -10.93 42.61
CA GLY A 527 -60.38 -11.68 43.84
C GLY A 527 -59.05 -11.41 44.53
N ARG A 528 -59.06 -10.43 45.46
CA ARG A 528 -58.36 -10.35 46.77
C ARG A 528 -57.13 -11.26 47.01
N GLN A 529 -55.96 -10.68 47.27
CA GLN A 529 -55.43 -10.26 48.59
C GLN A 529 -54.75 -11.39 49.39
N GLN A 530 -53.60 -11.03 49.98
CA GLN A 530 -52.84 -11.71 51.05
C GLN A 530 -52.05 -12.98 50.66
N GLN A 531 -50.90 -13.30 51.24
CA GLN A 531 -49.83 -12.61 51.97
C GLN A 531 -48.83 -13.74 52.30
N HIS A 532 -47.57 -13.37 52.47
CA HIS A 532 -46.54 -14.08 53.24
C HIS A 532 -45.83 -15.31 52.65
N GLY A 533 -44.50 -15.20 52.69
CA GLY A 533 -43.49 -16.20 52.42
C GLY A 533 -42.23 -15.53 51.91
#